data_AF-A0A4S8EVX5-F1
#
_entry.id   AF-A0A4S8EVX5-F1
#
_cell.length_a   1.000
_cell.length_b   1.000
_cell.length_c   1.000
_cell.angle_alpha   90.00
_cell.angle_beta   90.00
_cell.angle_gamma   90.00
#
_symmetry.space_group_name_H-M   'P 1'
#
loop_
_entity.id
_entity.type
_entity.pdbx_description
1 polymer ?
#
loop_
_entity_poly.entity_id
_entity_poly.type
_entity_poly.pdbx_seq_one_letter_code
_entity_poly.pdbx_strand_id
1 'polypeptide(L)'
;MMHTLRWMLLSLALSAQAAIPAMAQVTDTKTSTAKIMTDTVQALPSCLKYTVRGVCFFLRCSLYECSIETSVRVAHFVPEAIISVYQSPDDHPWGDIGQTVSSNANKVQAKLMSIAQPDTAASTHEDMSSITVFKGADAYGNPVGMFADIMAGQTTGTANFSVPGTGNLSGFFTNEVPKLAQAWKRVPSDITQGVGSSVTGMFSNISGIFGQVKTMLGGLNSAASALGFSSGLSSPMEFAVDGGGISGMLSEGMSAGGSEYICPSAASWLTLHFQSEIDGYFWRHIIPLELMYPYTWIPGQMEVGSWGSLYPRIGEQVQQDPYRTSGVMAERVRSIIVAEDQPHIYTEMVPKKAGYITFNGRQHQWQQLFPEAQKGCMGFGSTNASPPTKERSISNSYIWNLWQDRDCCLIKGLFLFSIP
;
A
#
# COMPACT_ATOMS: atom_id res chain seq x y z
N MET A 1 30.04 70.72 38.42
CA MET A 1 29.70 69.72 39.45
C MET A 1 28.21 69.43 39.34
N MET A 2 27.81 68.15 39.31
CA MET A 2 26.43 67.65 39.55
C MET A 2 25.39 67.53 38.41
N HIS A 3 25.76 67.33 37.13
CA HIS A 3 24.74 66.90 36.13
C HIS A 3 25.08 65.68 35.25
N THR A 4 26.28 65.11 35.34
CA THR A 4 26.66 63.96 34.51
C THR A 4 26.57 62.61 35.22
N LEU A 5 26.20 62.57 36.51
CA LEU A 5 26.27 61.36 37.35
C LEU A 5 24.91 60.70 37.65
N ARG A 6 23.84 61.08 36.95
CA ARG A 6 22.49 60.50 37.15
C ARG A 6 22.05 59.56 36.02
N TRP A 7 22.82 59.47 34.93
CA TRP A 7 22.52 58.64 33.77
C TRP A 7 23.31 57.31 33.73
N MET A 8 24.18 57.04 34.70
CA MET A 8 24.96 55.79 34.76
C MET A 8 24.41 54.72 35.71
N LEU A 9 23.31 54.97 36.43
CA LEU A 9 22.71 54.00 37.35
C LEU A 9 21.37 53.42 36.86
N LEU A 10 21.00 53.66 35.60
CA LEU A 10 19.76 53.14 35.00
C LEU A 10 20.01 52.23 33.78
N SER A 11 21.17 51.58 33.71
CA SER A 11 21.53 50.68 32.61
C SER A 11 21.93 49.26 33.06
N LEU A 12 21.65 48.90 34.32
CA LEU A 12 22.04 47.62 34.90
C LEU A 12 20.85 46.83 35.48
N ALA A 13 19.74 46.72 34.73
CA ALA A 13 18.66 45.81 35.10
C ALA A 13 17.68 45.50 33.95
N LEU A 14 18.14 44.99 32.80
CA LEU A 14 17.31 44.10 31.96
C LEU A 14 18.11 43.45 30.82
N SER A 15 18.89 42.41 31.13
CA SER A 15 19.24 41.40 30.13
C SER A 15 18.97 40.03 30.72
N ALA A 16 17.69 39.74 30.98
CA ALA A 16 17.24 38.37 30.96
C ALA A 16 17.24 37.96 29.48
N GLN A 17 18.34 37.36 29.02
CA GLN A 17 18.31 36.59 27.78
C GLN A 17 17.20 35.55 27.94
N ALA A 18 16.05 35.79 27.31
CA ALA A 18 15.13 34.74 26.98
C ALA A 18 15.92 33.80 26.06
N ALA A 19 16.41 32.69 26.60
CA ALA A 19 16.84 31.57 25.80
C ALA A 19 15.58 31.10 25.06
N ILE A 20 15.42 31.58 23.82
CA ILE A 20 14.43 31.03 22.91
C ILE A 20 14.82 29.55 22.80
N PRO A 21 13.97 28.59 23.24
CA PRO A 21 14.30 27.19 23.05
C PRO A 21 14.53 26.99 21.56
N ALA A 22 15.72 26.51 21.20
CA ALA A 22 16.02 26.16 19.83
C ALA A 22 14.89 25.25 19.35
N MET A 23 14.12 25.71 18.37
CA MET A 23 13.18 24.82 17.69
C MET A 23 14.05 23.70 17.11
N ALA A 24 13.91 22.49 17.66
CA ALA A 24 14.55 21.33 17.09
C ALA A 24 14.16 21.29 15.61
N GLN A 25 15.14 21.46 14.72
CA GLN A 25 14.90 21.27 13.30
C GLN A 25 14.51 19.81 13.15
N VAL A 26 13.24 19.57 12.80
CA VAL A 26 12.82 18.27 12.29
C VAL A 26 13.68 18.04 11.05
N THR A 27 14.34 16.90 10.95
CA THR A 27 15.11 16.50 9.76
C THR A 27 14.62 15.13 9.37
N ASP A 28 14.13 15.01 8.14
CA ASP A 28 13.70 13.75 7.56
C ASP A 28 14.93 12.89 7.26
N THR A 29 15.30 12.02 8.20
CA THR A 29 16.31 11.00 7.94
C THR A 29 15.63 9.81 7.31
N LYS A 30 16.02 9.43 6.08
CA LYS A 30 15.45 8.27 5.38
C LYS A 30 15.42 7.04 6.28
N THR A 31 14.33 6.29 6.23
CA THR A 31 14.17 5.07 7.02
C THR A 31 14.90 3.88 6.37
N SER A 32 15.08 2.82 7.15
CA SER A 32 15.65 1.55 6.70
C SER A 32 14.69 0.39 6.97
N THR A 33 14.93 -0.75 6.32
CA THR A 33 14.14 -1.98 6.54
C THR A 33 14.16 -2.40 8.02
N ALA A 34 15.33 -2.30 8.67
CA ALA A 34 15.49 -2.61 10.09
C ALA A 34 14.64 -1.71 11.01
N LYS A 35 14.57 -0.41 10.69
CA LYS A 35 13.73 0.54 11.42
C LYS A 35 12.25 0.25 11.20
N ILE A 36 11.83 0.01 9.95
CA ILE A 36 10.44 -0.38 9.61
C ILE A 36 10.00 -1.62 10.39
N MET A 37 10.84 -2.66 10.46
CA MET A 37 10.54 -3.86 11.23
C MET A 37 10.41 -3.57 12.73
N THR A 38 11.35 -2.82 13.29
CA THR A 38 11.34 -2.45 14.72
C THR A 38 10.07 -1.67 15.06
N ASP A 39 9.73 -0.65 14.27
CA ASP A 39 8.56 0.19 14.47
C ASP A 39 7.24 -0.58 14.30
N THR A 40 7.20 -1.52 13.35
CA THR A 40 6.03 -2.41 13.14
C THR A 40 5.84 -3.35 14.34
N VAL A 41 6.91 -3.98 14.84
CA VAL A 41 6.87 -4.87 16.01
C VAL A 41 6.42 -4.10 17.26
N GLN A 42 6.90 -2.87 17.45
CA GLN A 42 6.51 -2.03 18.58
C GLN A 42 5.01 -1.67 18.58
N ALA A 43 4.35 -1.68 17.42
CA ALA A 43 2.91 -1.40 17.31
C ALA A 43 2.02 -2.64 17.42
N LEU A 44 2.58 -3.86 17.44
CA LEU A 44 1.78 -5.10 17.59
C LEU A 44 0.79 -5.05 18.76
N PRO A 45 1.15 -4.60 19.99
CA PRO A 45 0.21 -4.61 21.12
C PRO A 45 -1.05 -3.76 20.90
N SER A 46 -0.97 -2.70 20.10
CA SER A 46 -2.08 -1.78 19.84
C SER A 46 -2.81 -2.09 18.52
N CYS A 47 -2.12 -2.70 17.56
CA CYS A 47 -2.62 -2.92 16.20
C CYS A 47 -3.18 -4.32 15.96
N LEU A 48 -2.65 -5.37 16.61
CA LEU A 48 -3.02 -6.77 16.34
C LEU A 48 -4.52 -7.05 16.55
N LYS A 49 -5.13 -6.45 17.59
CA LYS A 49 -6.55 -6.64 17.99
C LYS A 49 -7.06 -8.08 17.83
N TYR A 50 -6.43 -8.99 18.56
CA TYR A 50 -6.74 -10.42 18.52
C TYR A 50 -8.13 -10.75 19.10
N THR A 51 -8.89 -11.58 18.40
CA THR A 51 -10.21 -12.07 18.82
C THR A 51 -10.39 -13.55 18.47
N VAL A 52 -10.96 -14.32 19.39
CA VAL A 52 -11.47 -15.67 19.06
C VAL A 52 -12.87 -15.49 18.48
N ARG A 53 -13.05 -15.93 17.24
CA ARG A 53 -14.28 -15.78 16.45
C ARG A 53 -15.13 -17.02 16.41
N GLY A 54 -14.70 -18.14 16.99
CA GLY A 54 -15.47 -19.38 17.01
C GLY A 54 -14.63 -20.65 16.84
N VAL A 55 -15.24 -21.69 16.27
CA VAL A 55 -14.62 -23.02 16.06
C VAL A 55 -14.94 -23.54 14.67
N CYS A 56 -13.93 -24.11 14.00
CA CYS A 56 -14.08 -24.84 12.74
C CYS A 56 -14.11 -26.35 12.97
N PHE A 57 -14.98 -27.04 12.26
CA PHE A 57 -15.15 -28.49 12.32
C PHE A 57 -14.65 -29.13 11.03
N PHE A 58 -13.85 -30.19 11.18
CA PHE A 58 -13.23 -30.93 10.09
C PHE A 58 -13.53 -32.42 10.24
N LEU A 59 -13.66 -33.13 9.13
CA LEU A 59 -13.71 -34.58 9.10
C LEU A 59 -12.33 -35.13 8.74
N ARG A 60 -11.75 -35.96 9.61
CA ARG A 60 -10.50 -36.66 9.36
C ARG A 60 -10.78 -38.16 9.30
N CYS A 61 -10.59 -38.76 8.13
CA CYS A 61 -10.78 -40.19 7.93
C CYS A 61 -9.43 -40.92 7.85
N SER A 62 -9.33 -42.02 8.60
CA SER A 62 -8.33 -43.07 8.42
C SER A 62 -8.93 -44.21 7.57
N LEU A 63 -8.17 -45.28 7.32
CA LEU A 63 -8.65 -46.44 6.56
C LEU A 63 -9.84 -47.18 7.21
N TYR A 64 -10.06 -47.00 8.52
CA TYR A 64 -11.05 -47.77 9.28
C TYR A 64 -12.04 -46.93 10.07
N GLU A 65 -11.78 -45.63 10.26
CA GLU A 65 -12.61 -44.76 11.10
C GLU A 65 -12.46 -43.28 10.70
N CYS A 66 -13.55 -42.52 10.81
CA CYS A 66 -13.55 -41.06 10.65
C CYS A 66 -13.85 -40.36 11.98
N SER A 67 -13.01 -39.42 12.38
CA SER A 67 -13.21 -38.55 13.55
C SER A 67 -13.54 -37.12 13.13
N ILE A 68 -14.29 -36.41 13.98
CA ILE A 68 -14.48 -34.97 13.85
C ILE A 68 -13.34 -34.29 14.61
N GLU A 69 -12.55 -33.49 13.90
CA GLU A 69 -11.48 -32.66 14.44
C GLU A 69 -11.93 -31.20 14.52
N THR A 70 -11.46 -30.46 15.52
CA THR A 70 -11.79 -29.04 15.69
C THR A 70 -10.56 -28.16 15.72
N SER A 71 -10.66 -26.95 15.16
CA SER A 71 -9.65 -25.90 15.27
C SER A 71 -10.30 -24.58 15.67
N VAL A 72 -9.58 -23.78 16.46
CA VAL A 72 -10.03 -22.45 16.88
C VAL A 72 -10.09 -21.53 15.65
N ARG A 73 -11.20 -20.79 15.50
CA ARG A 73 -11.32 -19.71 14.52
C ARG A 73 -10.87 -18.42 15.16
N VAL A 74 -9.84 -17.80 14.60
CA VAL A 74 -9.25 -16.57 15.14
C VAL A 74 -9.35 -15.46 14.12
N ALA A 75 -9.53 -14.23 14.59
CA ALA A 75 -9.36 -13.04 13.76
C ALA A 75 -8.49 -11.99 14.43
N HIS A 76 -7.55 -11.44 13.65
CA HIS A 76 -6.63 -10.40 14.07
C HIS A 76 -6.06 -9.66 12.86
N PHE A 77 -5.50 -8.48 13.10
CA PHE A 77 -4.84 -7.71 12.05
C PHE A 77 -3.40 -8.14 11.86
N VAL A 78 -3.08 -8.58 10.64
CA VAL A 78 -1.74 -8.96 10.21
C VAL A 78 -1.08 -7.76 9.51
N PRO A 79 0.20 -7.45 9.79
CA PRO A 79 0.93 -6.46 9.01
C PRO A 79 1.23 -7.05 7.62
N GLU A 80 0.59 -6.53 6.58
CA GLU A 80 0.62 -7.13 5.25
C GLU A 80 1.49 -6.38 4.26
N ALA A 81 1.40 -5.06 4.22
CA ALA A 81 2.11 -4.27 3.24
C ALA A 81 2.69 -3.00 3.85
N ILE A 82 3.84 -2.59 3.33
CA ILE A 82 4.42 -1.28 3.52
C ILE A 82 4.16 -0.48 2.24
N ILE A 83 3.52 0.67 2.39
CA ILE A 83 3.20 1.56 1.28
C ILE A 83 3.93 2.88 1.47
N SER A 84 4.80 3.21 0.54
CA SER A 84 5.49 4.51 0.52
C SER A 84 4.77 5.44 -0.43
N VAL A 85 4.68 6.72 -0.06
CA VAL A 85 4.16 7.79 -0.90
C VAL A 85 5.17 8.92 -0.91
N TYR A 86 5.59 9.35 -2.09
CA TYR A 86 6.74 10.22 -2.25
C TYR A 86 6.54 11.23 -3.39
N GLN A 87 7.29 12.33 -3.36
CA GLN A 87 7.18 13.37 -4.39
C GLN A 87 7.91 12.98 -5.69
N SER A 88 9.11 12.42 -5.56
CA SER A 88 9.93 11.98 -6.68
C SER A 88 10.68 10.69 -6.32
N PRO A 89 11.05 9.85 -7.31
CA PRO A 89 11.82 8.64 -7.08
C PRO A 89 13.15 8.86 -6.33
N ASP A 90 13.83 9.98 -6.59
CA ASP A 90 15.14 10.29 -6.00
C ASP A 90 15.07 10.57 -4.49
N ASP A 91 13.93 11.12 -4.04
CA ASP A 91 13.68 11.47 -2.64
C ASP A 91 12.77 10.44 -1.93
N HIS A 92 12.90 9.17 -2.33
CA HIS A 92 12.17 8.08 -1.70
C HIS A 92 12.53 7.99 -0.19
N PRO A 93 11.53 7.91 0.71
CA PRO A 93 11.75 7.94 2.16
C PRO A 93 12.39 6.65 2.72
N TRP A 94 12.26 5.54 2.00
CA TRP A 94 12.90 4.26 2.31
C TRP A 94 14.24 4.15 1.57
N GLY A 95 15.36 4.24 2.30
CA GLY A 95 16.69 4.44 1.72
C GLY A 95 17.36 3.19 1.15
N ASP A 96 17.22 2.03 1.78
CA ASP A 96 17.90 0.79 1.37
C ASP A 96 17.18 0.04 0.25
N ILE A 97 15.85 -0.04 0.29
CA ILE A 97 15.05 -0.75 -0.74
C ILE A 97 14.35 0.22 -1.67
N GLY A 98 13.45 1.04 -1.13
CA GLY A 98 12.52 1.81 -1.95
C GLY A 98 13.20 2.78 -2.91
N GLN A 99 14.27 3.48 -2.49
CA GLN A 99 15.02 4.39 -3.35
C GLN A 99 15.66 3.68 -4.55
N THR A 100 16.23 2.49 -4.34
CA THR A 100 16.83 1.68 -5.41
C THR A 100 15.76 1.22 -6.40
N VAL A 101 14.64 0.75 -5.88
CA VAL A 101 13.51 0.26 -6.68
C VAL A 101 12.86 1.38 -7.49
N SER A 102 12.52 2.51 -6.85
CA SER A 102 11.90 3.66 -7.51
C SER A 102 12.79 4.24 -8.61
N SER A 103 14.10 4.36 -8.36
CA SER A 103 15.08 4.87 -9.33
C SER A 103 15.19 3.97 -10.55
N ASN A 104 15.18 2.64 -10.37
CA ASN A 104 15.23 1.71 -11.48
C ASN A 104 13.89 1.63 -12.23
N ALA A 105 12.77 1.70 -11.51
CA ALA A 105 11.43 1.77 -12.10
C ALA A 105 11.26 3.03 -12.97
N ASN A 106 11.79 4.17 -12.53
CA ASN A 106 11.80 5.41 -13.31
C ASN A 106 12.57 5.26 -14.63
N LYS A 107 13.70 4.53 -14.64
CA LYS A 107 14.43 4.22 -15.89
C LYS A 107 13.61 3.34 -16.84
N VAL A 108 12.92 2.33 -16.29
CA VAL A 108 12.02 1.46 -17.07
C VAL A 108 10.91 2.29 -17.69
N GLN A 109 10.29 3.18 -16.92
CA GLN A 109 9.25 4.08 -17.40
C GLN A 109 9.76 5.00 -18.50
N ALA A 110 10.89 5.69 -18.31
CA ALA A 110 11.46 6.59 -19.31
C ALA A 110 11.72 5.86 -20.63
N LYS A 111 12.23 4.62 -20.55
CA LYS A 111 12.42 3.77 -21.73
C LYS A 111 11.10 3.33 -22.36
N LEU A 112 10.11 2.94 -21.55
CA LEU A 112 8.80 2.56 -22.04
C LEU A 112 8.13 3.72 -22.81
N MET A 113 8.15 4.92 -22.23
CA MET A 113 7.62 6.14 -22.87
C MET A 113 8.33 6.45 -24.20
N SER A 114 9.61 6.10 -24.33
CA SER A 114 10.34 6.24 -25.61
C SER A 114 9.97 5.18 -26.66
N ILE A 115 9.52 3.98 -26.25
CA ILE A 115 9.15 2.87 -27.15
C ILE A 115 7.70 3.02 -27.62
N ALA A 116 6.83 3.49 -26.73
CA ALA A 116 5.40 3.60 -26.94
C ALA A 116 4.97 5.00 -27.42
N GLN A 117 5.80 5.68 -28.21
CA GLN A 117 5.34 6.76 -29.09
C GLN A 117 4.93 6.20 -30.47
N PRO A 118 3.64 5.89 -30.69
CA PRO A 118 3.04 5.93 -32.02
C PRO A 118 1.98 7.02 -32.06
N ASP A 119 2.28 8.21 -32.61
CA ASP A 119 1.38 9.26 -33.14
C ASP A 119 0.02 9.56 -32.45
N THR A 120 -0.23 9.06 -31.24
CA THR A 120 -1.32 9.48 -30.40
C THR A 120 -0.87 10.80 -29.86
N ALA A 121 -1.45 11.86 -30.44
CA ALA A 121 -1.44 13.19 -29.88
C ALA A 121 -1.34 13.06 -28.37
N ALA A 122 -0.20 13.51 -27.84
CA ALA A 122 -0.25 14.17 -26.56
C ALA A 122 -1.41 15.16 -26.71
N SER A 123 -2.60 14.78 -26.22
CA SER A 123 -3.40 15.78 -25.56
C SER A 123 -2.47 16.27 -24.46
N THR A 124 -1.70 17.30 -24.81
CA THR A 124 -1.25 18.32 -23.89
C THR A 124 -2.50 18.72 -23.12
N HIS A 125 -2.79 17.98 -22.05
CA HIS A 125 -3.48 18.54 -20.91
C HIS A 125 -2.41 19.31 -20.11
N GLU A 126 -1.86 20.33 -20.79
CA GLU A 126 -1.40 21.53 -20.11
C GLU A 126 -2.68 22.23 -19.66
N ASP A 127 -3.04 21.97 -18.39
CA ASP A 127 -3.88 22.76 -17.49
C ASP A 127 -4.67 21.84 -16.55
N MET A 128 -3.96 21.00 -15.79
CA MET A 128 -4.42 20.79 -14.40
C MET A 128 -3.76 21.86 -13.54
N SER A 129 -4.56 22.92 -13.37
CA SER A 129 -4.37 24.08 -12.50
C SER A 129 -3.62 23.78 -11.21
N SER A 130 -2.99 24.81 -10.64
CA SER A 130 -2.21 24.91 -9.40
C SER A 130 -2.85 24.38 -8.09
N ILE A 131 -3.84 23.49 -8.15
CA ILE A 131 -4.69 23.02 -7.05
C ILE A 131 -4.54 21.50 -6.83
N THR A 132 -3.92 20.73 -7.74
CA THR A 132 -3.65 19.30 -7.52
C THR A 132 -2.20 19.01 -7.15
N VAL A 133 -2.02 18.00 -6.29
CA VAL A 133 -0.72 17.46 -5.88
C VAL A 133 -0.56 16.08 -6.52
N PHE A 134 0.54 15.89 -7.25
CA PHE A 134 0.93 14.58 -7.76
C PHE A 134 1.90 13.89 -6.80
N LYS A 135 1.68 12.60 -6.54
CA LYS A 135 2.56 11.74 -5.73
C LYS A 135 2.84 10.41 -6.42
N GLY A 136 4.08 9.95 -6.34
CA GLY A 136 4.44 8.56 -6.59
C GLY A 136 4.09 7.68 -5.39
N ALA A 137 3.88 6.39 -5.63
CA ALA A 137 3.61 5.42 -4.59
C ALA A 137 4.11 4.02 -4.95
N ASP A 138 4.49 3.26 -3.94
CA ASP A 138 4.83 1.84 -4.07
C ASP A 138 4.31 1.01 -2.90
N ALA A 139 4.19 -0.30 -3.12
CA ALA A 139 3.74 -1.26 -2.12
C ALA A 139 4.64 -2.48 -2.09
N TYR A 140 5.12 -2.83 -0.90
CA TYR A 140 5.92 -4.02 -0.64
C TYR A 140 5.26 -4.89 0.41
N GLY A 141 5.41 -6.20 0.32
CA GLY A 141 4.99 -7.09 1.40
C GLY A 141 5.76 -6.77 2.70
N ASN A 142 5.05 -6.71 3.82
CA ASN A 142 5.62 -6.31 5.09
C ASN A 142 6.58 -7.40 5.61
N PRO A 143 7.85 -7.07 5.92
CA PRO A 143 8.82 -8.05 6.43
C PRO A 143 8.44 -8.65 7.80
N VAL A 144 7.62 -7.97 8.61
CA VAL A 144 7.09 -8.52 9.86
C VAL A 144 5.93 -9.49 9.62
N GLY A 145 5.22 -9.37 8.48
CA GLY A 145 4.21 -10.36 8.06
C GLY A 145 4.80 -11.76 7.89
N MET A 146 6.10 -11.85 7.59
CA MET A 146 6.85 -13.09 7.55
C MET A 146 6.79 -13.88 8.88
N PHE A 147 6.75 -13.20 10.03
CA PHE A 147 6.63 -13.88 11.31
C PHE A 147 5.27 -14.57 11.44
N ALA A 148 4.20 -13.98 10.91
CA ALA A 148 2.89 -14.62 10.86
C ALA A 148 2.93 -15.88 9.99
N ASP A 149 3.61 -15.84 8.84
CA ASP A 149 3.80 -16.99 7.96
C ASP A 149 4.58 -18.12 8.65
N ILE A 150 5.69 -17.79 9.31
CA ILE A 150 6.53 -18.79 10.00
C ILE A 150 5.78 -19.41 11.18
N MET A 151 5.07 -18.61 11.97
CA MET A 151 4.22 -19.11 13.05
C MET A 151 3.04 -19.92 12.51
N ALA A 152 2.57 -19.63 11.30
CA ALA A 152 1.60 -20.42 10.57
C ALA A 152 2.21 -21.65 9.87
N GLY A 153 3.49 -21.96 10.10
CA GLY A 153 4.17 -23.13 9.55
C GLY A 153 4.38 -23.07 8.03
N GLN A 154 4.31 -21.87 7.44
CA GLN A 154 4.50 -21.65 6.01
C GLN A 154 5.97 -21.35 5.70
N THR A 155 6.48 -21.92 4.61
CA THR A 155 7.83 -21.60 4.14
C THR A 155 7.86 -20.19 3.55
N THR A 156 8.88 -19.43 3.90
CA THR A 156 9.08 -18.08 3.39
C THR A 156 9.86 -18.21 2.08
N GLY A 157 9.20 -17.92 0.96
CA GLY A 157 9.88 -17.85 -0.34
C GLY A 157 10.91 -16.72 -0.37
N THR A 158 11.81 -16.73 -1.35
CA THR A 158 12.65 -15.56 -1.64
C THR A 158 11.79 -14.36 -1.98
N ALA A 159 12.19 -13.16 -1.54
CA ALA A 159 11.56 -11.92 -2.00
C ALA A 159 11.69 -11.87 -3.54
N ASN A 160 10.58 -12.05 -4.23
CA ASN A 160 10.59 -12.12 -5.69
C ASN A 160 10.20 -10.76 -6.23
N PHE A 161 11.18 -10.08 -6.82
CA PHE A 161 10.96 -8.86 -7.56
C PHE A 161 10.64 -9.23 -9.01
N SER A 162 9.39 -9.59 -9.27
CA SER A 162 8.87 -9.75 -10.63
C SER A 162 8.16 -8.47 -11.05
N VAL A 163 8.26 -8.11 -12.33
CA VAL A 163 7.32 -7.12 -12.92
C VAL A 163 5.91 -7.64 -12.61
N PRO A 164 5.08 -6.86 -11.91
CA PRO A 164 3.77 -7.31 -11.52
C PRO A 164 2.97 -7.79 -12.74
N GLY A 165 2.36 -8.96 -12.63
CA GLY A 165 1.87 -9.73 -13.77
C GLY A 165 0.80 -8.99 -14.59
N THR A 166 0.76 -9.27 -15.89
CA THR A 166 -0.27 -8.72 -16.81
C THR A 166 -1.58 -9.51 -16.79
N GLY A 167 -1.64 -10.60 -16.02
CA GLY A 167 -2.78 -11.52 -15.96
C GLY A 167 -4.07 -10.82 -15.55
N ASN A 168 -4.01 -10.03 -14.47
CA ASN A 168 -5.17 -9.31 -13.93
C ASN A 168 -5.65 -8.19 -14.86
N LEU A 169 -4.74 -7.55 -15.61
CA LEU A 169 -5.11 -6.47 -16.51
C LEU A 169 -5.96 -6.97 -17.69
N SER A 170 -5.73 -8.20 -18.17
CA SER A 170 -6.63 -8.82 -19.16
C SER A 170 -8.01 -9.14 -18.58
N GLY A 171 -8.04 -9.57 -17.31
CA GLY A 171 -9.24 -9.82 -16.54
C GLY A 171 -10.10 -8.58 -16.35
N PHE A 172 -9.51 -7.38 -16.24
CA PHE A 172 -10.26 -6.13 -16.22
C PHE A 172 -11.18 -5.99 -17.44
N PHE A 173 -10.66 -6.23 -18.64
CA PHE A 173 -11.45 -6.08 -19.88
C PHE A 173 -12.52 -7.16 -20.03
N THR A 174 -12.25 -8.38 -19.57
CA THR A 174 -13.19 -9.52 -19.73
C THR A 174 -14.23 -9.58 -18.62
N ASN A 175 -13.85 -9.27 -17.38
CA ASN A 175 -14.67 -9.49 -16.19
C ASN A 175 -15.21 -8.19 -15.59
N GLU A 176 -14.41 -7.12 -15.51
CA GLU A 176 -14.80 -5.87 -14.84
C GLU A 176 -15.54 -4.90 -15.76
N VAL A 177 -15.09 -4.70 -17.01
CA VAL A 177 -15.74 -3.80 -17.97
C VAL A 177 -17.25 -4.09 -18.14
N PRO A 178 -17.71 -5.36 -18.26
CA PRO A 178 -19.15 -5.66 -18.30
C PRO A 178 -19.89 -5.27 -17.01
N LYS A 179 -19.27 -5.46 -15.84
CA LYS A 179 -19.84 -5.05 -14.55
C LYS A 179 -19.96 -3.54 -14.47
N LEU A 180 -18.95 -2.80 -14.93
CA LEU A 180 -18.98 -1.34 -15.00
C LEU A 180 -20.08 -0.86 -15.94
N ALA A 181 -20.21 -1.44 -17.13
CA ALA A 181 -21.29 -1.10 -18.06
C ALA A 181 -22.68 -1.33 -17.44
N GLN A 182 -22.85 -2.36 -16.60
CA GLN A 182 -24.08 -2.57 -15.83
C GLN A 182 -24.25 -1.56 -14.69
N ALA A 183 -23.17 -1.19 -13.99
CA ALA A 183 -23.20 -0.18 -12.93
C ALA A 183 -23.64 1.19 -13.47
N TRP A 184 -23.17 1.57 -14.66
CA TRP A 184 -23.55 2.82 -15.33
C TRP A 184 -25.04 2.90 -15.68
N LYS A 185 -25.72 1.77 -15.89
CA LYS A 185 -27.19 1.74 -16.08
C LYS A 185 -27.96 2.15 -14.82
N ARG A 186 -27.32 2.11 -13.64
CA ARG A 186 -27.92 2.48 -12.35
C ARG A 186 -27.62 3.93 -11.96
N VAL A 187 -26.74 4.61 -12.70
CA VAL A 187 -26.37 6.00 -12.41
C VAL A 187 -27.50 6.93 -12.86
N PRO A 188 -27.91 7.92 -12.02
CA PRO A 188 -28.94 8.88 -12.40
C PRO A 188 -28.62 9.65 -13.69
N SER A 189 -29.66 9.96 -14.47
CA SER A 189 -29.53 10.60 -15.78
C SER A 189 -28.77 11.94 -15.73
N ASP A 190 -28.93 12.69 -14.64
CA ASP A 190 -28.32 14.02 -14.47
C ASP A 190 -26.80 13.95 -14.47
N ILE A 191 -26.22 12.88 -13.91
CA ILE A 191 -24.78 12.64 -13.92
C ILE A 191 -24.34 12.15 -15.30
N THR A 192 -25.11 11.24 -15.91
CA THR A 192 -24.80 10.73 -17.25
C THR A 192 -24.87 11.82 -18.33
N GLN A 193 -25.61 12.91 -18.14
CA GLN A 193 -25.63 14.04 -19.07
C GLN A 193 -24.35 14.88 -18.98
N GLY A 194 -23.71 14.95 -17.80
CA GLY A 194 -22.47 15.71 -17.59
C GLY A 194 -21.20 14.98 -18.06
N VAL A 195 -21.16 13.65 -17.92
CA VAL A 195 -19.93 12.85 -18.16
C VAL A 195 -20.14 11.65 -19.09
N GLY A 196 -21.41 11.36 -19.44
CA GLY A 196 -21.76 10.13 -20.14
C GLY A 196 -21.27 10.07 -21.58
N SER A 197 -21.04 11.19 -22.27
CA SER A 197 -20.42 11.16 -23.60
C SER A 197 -18.97 10.69 -23.54
N SER A 198 -18.19 11.16 -22.57
CA SER A 198 -16.81 10.73 -22.32
C SER A 198 -16.74 9.25 -21.96
N VAL A 199 -17.58 8.83 -21.01
CA VAL A 199 -17.61 7.43 -20.54
C VAL A 199 -18.16 6.49 -21.62
N THR A 200 -19.24 6.86 -22.32
CA THR A 200 -19.78 6.08 -23.45
C THR A 200 -18.76 5.98 -24.58
N GLY A 201 -18.00 7.06 -24.83
CA GLY A 201 -16.87 7.06 -25.74
C GLY A 201 -15.84 5.99 -25.39
N MET A 202 -15.45 5.90 -24.10
CA MET A 202 -14.52 4.86 -23.63
C MET A 202 -15.08 3.44 -23.82
N PHE A 203 -16.35 3.20 -23.48
CA PHE A 203 -16.97 1.89 -23.71
C PHE A 203 -17.04 1.53 -25.20
N SER A 204 -17.34 2.51 -26.07
CA SER A 204 -17.42 2.29 -27.51
C SER A 204 -16.05 2.00 -28.15
N ASN A 205 -14.97 2.58 -27.60
CA ASN A 205 -13.59 2.41 -28.08
C ASN A 205 -12.78 1.45 -27.20
N ILE A 206 -13.43 0.60 -26.40
CA ILE A 206 -12.74 -0.25 -25.43
C ILE A 206 -11.77 -1.25 -26.09
N SER A 207 -12.08 -1.71 -27.31
CA SER A 207 -11.19 -2.57 -28.09
C SER A 207 -9.93 -1.84 -28.55
N GLY A 208 -10.03 -0.56 -28.91
CA GLY A 208 -8.89 0.29 -29.23
C GLY A 208 -8.00 0.53 -28.01
N ILE A 209 -8.62 0.82 -26.86
CA ILE A 209 -7.90 0.98 -25.58
C ILE A 209 -7.19 -0.32 -25.19
N PHE A 210 -7.84 -1.48 -25.35
CA PHE A 210 -7.19 -2.78 -25.13
C PHE A 210 -5.97 -2.98 -26.05
N GLY A 211 -6.07 -2.55 -27.31
CA GLY A 211 -4.94 -2.52 -28.23
C GLY A 211 -3.77 -1.67 -27.74
N GLN A 212 -4.05 -0.46 -27.22
CA GLN A 212 -3.04 0.42 -26.61
C GLN A 212 -2.38 -0.24 -25.39
N VAL A 213 -3.16 -0.84 -24.50
CA VAL A 213 -2.64 -1.57 -23.32
C VAL A 213 -1.74 -2.72 -23.77
N LYS A 214 -2.12 -3.49 -24.78
CA LYS A 214 -1.29 -4.59 -25.30
C LYS A 214 0.07 -4.10 -25.84
N THR A 215 0.08 -2.99 -26.57
CA THR A 215 1.32 -2.36 -27.08
C THR A 215 2.20 -1.87 -25.93
N MET A 216 1.60 -1.21 -24.94
CA MET A 216 2.29 -0.76 -23.73
C MET A 216 2.92 -1.93 -22.97
N LEU A 217 2.17 -3.03 -22.75
CA LEU A 217 2.69 -4.23 -22.09
C LEU A 217 3.87 -4.87 -22.85
N GLY A 218 3.80 -4.91 -24.17
CA GLY A 218 4.91 -5.37 -25.02
C GLY A 218 6.17 -4.51 -24.87
N GLY A 219 5.99 -3.19 -24.86
CA GLY A 219 7.05 -2.22 -24.61
C GLY A 219 7.65 -2.37 -23.20
N LEU A 220 6.80 -2.61 -22.18
CA LEU A 220 7.23 -2.73 -20.79
C LEU A 220 8.13 -3.95 -20.60
N ASN A 221 7.72 -5.11 -21.14
CA ASN A 221 8.53 -6.33 -21.09
C ASN A 221 9.90 -6.09 -21.73
N SER A 222 9.93 -5.39 -22.86
CA SER A 222 11.16 -5.05 -23.58
C SER A 222 12.04 -4.07 -22.80
N ALA A 223 11.44 -3.06 -22.16
CA ALA A 223 12.14 -2.08 -21.33
C ALA A 223 12.73 -2.74 -20.07
N ALA A 224 11.95 -3.56 -19.37
CA ALA A 224 12.36 -4.27 -18.16
C ALA A 224 13.49 -5.26 -18.44
N SER A 225 13.40 -6.07 -19.50
CA SER A 225 14.46 -7.01 -19.89
C SER A 225 15.76 -6.28 -20.25
N ALA A 226 15.66 -5.16 -20.97
CA ALA A 226 16.85 -4.42 -21.40
C ALA A 226 17.55 -3.67 -20.25
N LEU A 227 16.90 -3.50 -19.11
CA LEU A 227 17.46 -2.86 -17.92
C LEU A 227 17.83 -3.87 -16.82
N GLY A 228 17.65 -5.17 -17.06
CA GLY A 228 17.89 -6.20 -16.04
C GLY A 228 16.95 -6.09 -14.84
N PHE A 229 15.84 -5.38 -14.98
CA PHE A 229 14.88 -5.15 -13.89
C PHE A 229 14.13 -6.43 -13.51
N SER A 230 13.97 -7.35 -14.48
CA SER A 230 13.44 -8.70 -14.23
C SER A 230 14.44 -9.65 -13.56
N SER A 231 15.71 -9.26 -13.46
CA SER A 231 16.80 -10.04 -12.88
C SER A 231 17.34 -9.36 -11.62
N GLY A 232 16.50 -9.30 -10.59
CA GLY A 232 16.95 -9.46 -9.22
C GLY A 232 17.62 -8.27 -8.51
N LEU A 233 16.94 -7.78 -7.48
CA LEU A 233 17.55 -7.79 -6.14
C LEU A 233 17.65 -9.26 -5.68
N SER A 234 18.38 -10.09 -6.42
CA SER A 234 18.56 -11.52 -6.14
C SER A 234 19.67 -11.76 -5.11
N SER A 235 20.28 -10.71 -4.59
CA SER A 235 21.02 -10.82 -3.34
C SER A 235 19.99 -11.06 -2.25
N PRO A 236 19.93 -12.25 -1.61
CA PRO A 236 19.18 -12.38 -0.38
C PRO A 236 19.66 -11.24 0.52
N MET A 237 18.76 -10.33 0.89
CA MET A 237 19.04 -9.43 2.00
C MET A 237 19.20 -10.34 3.20
N GLU A 238 20.46 -10.66 3.51
CA GLU A 238 20.83 -11.43 4.69
C GLU A 238 20.53 -10.51 5.87
N PHE A 239 19.29 -10.59 6.35
CA PHE A 239 18.88 -9.90 7.55
C PHE A 239 19.59 -10.60 8.70
N ALA A 240 20.77 -10.11 9.04
CA ALA A 240 21.46 -10.44 10.28
C ALA A 240 20.63 -9.84 11.43
N VAL A 241 19.60 -10.58 11.84
CA VAL A 241 18.95 -10.35 13.12
C VAL A 241 19.93 -10.85 14.14
N ASP A 242 20.43 -9.96 14.98
CA ASP A 242 21.35 -10.32 16.03
C ASP A 242 20.72 -11.47 16.86
N GLY A 243 21.39 -12.61 16.78
CA GLY A 243 20.83 -13.92 17.04
C GLY A 243 20.66 -14.17 18.52
N GLY A 244 19.41 -14.34 18.96
CA GLY A 244 19.09 -14.90 20.27
C GLY A 244 17.61 -15.23 20.43
N GLY A 245 16.73 -14.30 20.07
CA GLY A 245 15.28 -14.47 20.25
C GLY A 245 14.56 -15.16 19.10
N ILE A 246 14.85 -14.76 17.85
CA ILE A 246 14.06 -15.23 16.71
C ILE A 246 14.47 -16.60 16.19
N SER A 247 15.74 -17.01 16.31
CA SER A 247 16.20 -18.33 15.83
C SER A 247 15.49 -19.47 16.58
N GLY A 248 15.19 -19.27 17.87
CA GLY A 248 14.34 -20.17 18.66
C GLY A 248 12.88 -20.18 18.19
N MET A 249 12.33 -19.01 17.84
CA MET A 249 10.95 -18.90 17.32
C MET A 249 10.81 -19.50 15.92
N LEU A 250 11.86 -19.40 15.08
CA LEU A 250 11.95 -20.02 13.75
C LEU A 250 11.99 -21.55 13.86
N SER A 251 12.81 -22.10 14.77
CA SER A 251 12.93 -23.55 14.95
C SER A 251 11.69 -24.18 15.59
N GLU A 252 10.99 -23.46 16.47
CA GLU A 252 9.72 -23.90 17.06
C GLU A 252 8.54 -23.80 16.07
N GLY A 253 8.41 -22.68 15.34
CA GLY A 253 7.32 -22.46 14.37
C GLY A 253 7.39 -23.41 13.16
N MET A 254 8.59 -23.69 12.66
CA MET A 254 8.80 -24.62 11.53
C MET A 254 8.63 -26.09 11.93
N SER A 255 8.84 -26.44 13.20
CA SER A 255 8.68 -27.80 13.72
C SER A 255 7.22 -28.12 14.14
N ALA A 256 6.40 -27.10 14.42
CA ALA A 256 5.08 -27.27 15.02
C ALA A 256 3.90 -27.50 14.05
N GLY A 257 4.11 -27.49 12.73
CA GLY A 257 3.01 -27.75 11.77
C GLY A 257 1.96 -26.63 11.66
N GLY A 258 2.34 -25.40 11.99
CA GLY A 258 1.49 -24.21 11.95
C GLY A 258 0.62 -24.01 13.19
N SER A 259 0.58 -22.79 13.70
CA SER A 259 -0.20 -22.41 14.87
C SER A 259 -1.66 -22.20 14.51
N GLU A 260 -2.60 -22.82 15.23
CA GLU A 260 -4.03 -22.54 15.10
C GLU A 260 -4.43 -21.15 15.63
N TYR A 261 -3.50 -20.42 16.24
CA TYR A 261 -3.74 -19.13 16.88
C TYR A 261 -3.28 -17.94 16.04
N ILE A 262 -2.65 -18.16 14.87
CA ILE A 262 -2.16 -17.06 14.03
C ILE A 262 -2.54 -17.31 12.57
N CYS A 263 -3.16 -16.32 11.93
CA CYS A 263 -3.44 -16.34 10.51
C CYS A 263 -2.20 -15.99 9.68
N PRO A 264 -1.99 -16.69 8.55
CA PRO A 264 -0.91 -16.37 7.62
C PRO A 264 -1.13 -15.01 6.95
N SER A 265 -0.04 -14.39 6.51
CA SER A 265 -0.06 -13.19 5.67
C SER A 265 -0.46 -13.53 4.23
N ALA A 266 -1.17 -12.62 3.56
CA ALA A 266 -1.37 -12.75 2.11
C ALA A 266 -0.17 -12.29 1.30
N ALA A 267 0.62 -11.35 1.83
CA ALA A 267 1.80 -10.83 1.17
C ALA A 267 3.05 -11.60 1.61
N SER A 268 3.86 -11.99 0.63
CA SER A 268 5.22 -12.50 0.90
C SER A 268 6.15 -11.33 1.22
N TRP A 269 7.09 -11.56 2.14
CA TRP A 269 8.02 -10.53 2.60
C TRP A 269 8.74 -9.83 1.44
N LEU A 270 8.77 -8.49 1.49
CA LEU A 270 9.43 -7.59 0.53
C LEU A 270 9.09 -7.83 -0.95
N THR A 271 8.00 -8.54 -1.24
CA THR A 271 7.51 -8.72 -2.61
C THR A 271 6.94 -7.38 -3.10
N LEU A 272 7.34 -6.94 -4.29
CA LEU A 272 6.80 -5.72 -4.89
C LEU A 272 5.38 -5.99 -5.42
N HIS A 273 4.39 -5.36 -4.81
CA HIS A 273 2.99 -5.47 -5.20
C HIS A 273 2.55 -4.35 -6.14
N PHE A 274 3.08 -3.13 -5.97
CA PHE A 274 2.71 -1.98 -6.80
C PHE A 274 3.88 -1.00 -6.92
N GLN A 275 4.05 -0.40 -8.10
CA GLN A 275 4.96 0.72 -8.31
C GLN A 275 4.41 1.66 -9.40
N SER A 276 4.01 2.86 -8.98
CA SER A 276 3.51 3.98 -9.79
C SER A 276 4.31 4.34 -11.05
N GLU A 277 5.65 4.16 -11.08
CA GLU A 277 6.46 4.47 -12.26
C GLU A 277 6.32 3.40 -13.34
N ILE A 278 6.24 2.12 -12.95
CA ILE A 278 5.93 1.03 -13.88
C ILE A 278 4.50 1.17 -14.38
N ASP A 279 3.59 1.48 -13.44
CA ASP A 279 2.18 1.75 -13.69
C ASP A 279 1.90 3.14 -14.29
N GLY A 280 2.93 3.84 -14.78
CA GLY A 280 2.86 5.27 -15.09
C GLY A 280 1.77 5.65 -16.11
N TYR A 281 1.37 4.75 -17.00
CA TYR A 281 0.26 4.98 -17.95
C TYR A 281 -1.10 5.11 -17.26
N PHE A 282 -1.36 4.31 -16.23
CA PHE A 282 -2.62 4.35 -15.49
C PHE A 282 -2.53 5.35 -14.34
N TRP A 283 -1.43 5.33 -13.57
CA TRP A 283 -1.22 6.23 -12.43
C TRP A 283 -1.19 7.72 -12.81
N ARG A 284 -0.72 8.05 -14.02
CA ARG A 284 -0.71 9.42 -14.57
C ARG A 284 -1.86 9.69 -15.54
N HIS A 285 -2.89 8.84 -15.54
CA HIS A 285 -4.10 9.05 -16.33
C HIS A 285 -3.92 9.04 -17.87
N ILE A 286 -2.79 8.58 -18.41
CA ILE A 286 -2.57 8.52 -19.86
C ILE A 286 -3.55 7.54 -20.51
N ILE A 287 -3.81 6.40 -19.86
CA ILE A 287 -4.89 5.48 -20.22
C ILE A 287 -5.99 5.61 -19.17
N PRO A 288 -7.14 6.25 -19.49
CA PRO A 288 -8.12 6.69 -18.50
C PRO A 288 -9.10 5.59 -18.06
N LEU A 289 -8.63 4.36 -17.80
CA LEU A 289 -9.50 3.25 -17.39
C LEU A 289 -10.17 3.50 -16.03
N GLU A 290 -9.51 4.23 -15.13
CA GLU A 290 -10.08 4.62 -13.83
C GLU A 290 -11.30 5.56 -13.96
N LEU A 291 -11.45 6.27 -15.08
CA LEU A 291 -12.65 7.08 -15.36
C LEU A 291 -13.88 6.23 -15.70
N MET A 292 -13.70 4.94 -15.96
CA MET A 292 -14.82 4.04 -16.23
C MET A 292 -15.58 3.64 -14.95
N TYR A 293 -15.03 3.89 -13.76
CA TYR A 293 -15.74 3.67 -12.51
C TYR A 293 -16.76 4.79 -12.27
N PRO A 294 -18.04 4.48 -12.01
CA PRO A 294 -19.04 5.50 -11.68
C PRO A 294 -18.65 6.36 -10.47
N TYR A 295 -18.00 5.75 -9.47
CA TYR A 295 -17.58 6.41 -8.24
C TYR A 295 -16.57 7.54 -8.48
N THR A 296 -15.84 7.52 -9.59
CA THR A 296 -14.95 8.61 -10.02
C THR A 296 -15.70 9.93 -10.25
N TRP A 297 -16.98 9.87 -10.61
CA TRP A 297 -17.78 11.02 -11.02
C TRP A 297 -18.83 11.44 -10.00
N ILE A 298 -19.02 10.65 -8.94
CA ILE A 298 -20.05 10.88 -7.93
C ILE A 298 -19.35 11.28 -6.62
N PRO A 299 -19.34 12.58 -6.27
CA PRO A 299 -18.75 13.04 -5.01
C PRO A 299 -19.41 12.38 -3.80
N GLY A 300 -18.63 12.11 -2.75
CA GLY A 300 -19.13 11.53 -1.50
C GLY A 300 -19.32 10.01 -1.54
N GLN A 301 -19.00 9.35 -2.66
CA GLN A 301 -18.94 7.90 -2.75
C GLN A 301 -17.49 7.43 -2.61
N MET A 302 -17.28 6.33 -1.90
CA MET A 302 -15.96 5.72 -1.73
C MET A 302 -14.90 6.72 -1.24
N GLU A 303 -15.20 7.45 -0.17
CA GLU A 303 -14.29 8.43 0.43
C GLU A 303 -13.33 7.77 1.43
N VAL A 304 -12.09 8.26 1.46
CA VAL A 304 -11.09 7.91 2.47
C VAL A 304 -11.31 8.82 3.69
N GLY A 305 -12.39 8.52 4.42
CA GLY A 305 -12.91 9.37 5.49
C GLY A 305 -13.12 10.82 5.02
N SER A 306 -12.66 11.81 5.78
CA SER A 306 -12.74 13.23 5.40
C SER A 306 -11.56 13.73 4.54
N TRP A 307 -10.63 12.86 4.15
CA TRP A 307 -9.36 13.30 3.55
C TRP A 307 -9.41 13.41 2.02
N GLY A 308 -10.32 12.68 1.38
CA GLY A 308 -10.62 12.78 -0.04
C GLY A 308 -11.07 11.45 -0.66
N SER A 309 -11.29 11.47 -1.98
CA SER A 309 -11.89 10.35 -2.69
C SER A 309 -10.92 9.20 -2.99
N LEU A 310 -11.39 7.97 -2.89
CA LEU A 310 -10.64 6.79 -3.32
C LEU A 310 -10.48 6.76 -4.84
N TYR A 311 -11.54 7.08 -5.58
CA TYR A 311 -11.52 7.11 -7.04
C TYR A 311 -11.38 8.54 -7.58
N PRO A 312 -10.74 8.74 -8.75
CA PRO A 312 -10.00 7.73 -9.52
C PRO A 312 -8.70 7.34 -8.82
N ARG A 313 -8.26 6.08 -8.94
CA ARG A 313 -7.06 5.58 -8.24
C ARG A 313 -5.77 5.94 -8.97
N ILE A 314 -5.55 7.24 -9.12
CA ILE A 314 -4.39 7.86 -9.79
C ILE A 314 -3.54 8.64 -8.80
N GLY A 315 -2.38 9.11 -9.25
CA GLY A 315 -1.41 9.86 -8.45
C GLY A 315 -1.77 11.32 -8.15
N GLU A 316 -2.87 11.82 -8.68
CA GLU A 316 -3.32 13.21 -8.50
C GLU A 316 -4.38 13.34 -7.41
N GLN A 317 -4.26 14.38 -6.60
CA GLN A 317 -5.23 14.67 -5.54
C GLN A 317 -5.39 16.17 -5.32
N VAL A 318 -6.62 16.63 -5.11
CA VAL A 318 -6.97 18.05 -4.86
C VAL A 318 -6.64 18.48 -3.41
N GLN A 319 -6.28 17.54 -2.54
CA GLN A 319 -5.90 17.78 -1.16
C GLN A 319 -4.53 18.45 -1.07
N GLN A 320 -4.48 19.59 -0.38
CA GLN A 320 -3.26 20.40 -0.21
C GLN A 320 -2.37 19.92 0.93
N ASP A 321 -2.93 19.22 1.94
CA ASP A 321 -2.16 18.71 3.07
C ASP A 321 -1.43 17.39 2.72
N PRO A 322 -0.08 17.37 2.65
CA PRO A 322 0.68 16.21 2.16
C PRO A 322 0.47 14.94 2.97
N TYR A 323 0.21 15.06 4.27
CA TYR A 323 -0.10 13.92 5.15
C TYR A 323 -1.43 13.25 4.78
N ARG A 324 -2.46 14.06 4.52
CA ARG A 324 -3.78 13.55 4.13
C ARG A 324 -3.74 12.98 2.72
N THR A 325 -3.06 13.69 1.82
CA THR A 325 -2.81 13.22 0.45
C THR A 325 -2.09 11.88 0.47
N SER A 326 -1.06 11.70 1.30
CA SER A 326 -0.36 10.42 1.37
C SER A 326 -1.22 9.28 1.91
N GLY A 327 -2.10 9.55 2.89
CA GLY A 327 -3.08 8.56 3.33
C GLY A 327 -4.07 8.15 2.22
N VAL A 328 -4.58 9.11 1.45
CA VAL A 328 -5.47 8.82 0.31
C VAL A 328 -4.73 7.97 -0.75
N MET A 329 -3.49 8.32 -1.10
CA MET A 329 -2.69 7.54 -2.04
C MET A 329 -2.42 6.13 -1.52
N ALA A 330 -2.12 5.97 -0.23
CA ALA A 330 -1.91 4.66 0.36
C ALA A 330 -3.19 3.80 0.31
N GLU A 331 -4.36 4.38 0.56
CA GLU A 331 -5.64 3.68 0.42
C GLU A 331 -5.94 3.30 -1.04
N ARG A 332 -5.63 4.17 -2.00
CA ARG A 332 -5.73 3.87 -3.44
C ARG A 332 -4.90 2.64 -3.80
N VAL A 333 -3.61 2.66 -3.44
CA VAL A 333 -2.69 1.55 -3.69
C VAL A 333 -3.19 0.27 -3.02
N ARG A 334 -3.61 0.33 -1.75
CA ARG A 334 -4.24 -0.81 -1.06
C ARG A 334 -5.39 -1.38 -1.89
N SER A 335 -6.33 -0.53 -2.30
CA SER A 335 -7.52 -0.96 -3.03
C SER A 335 -7.21 -1.62 -4.39
N ILE A 336 -6.03 -1.32 -4.97
CA ILE A 336 -5.52 -1.99 -6.17
C ILE A 336 -4.99 -3.38 -5.80
N ILE A 337 -4.08 -3.46 -4.81
CA ILE A 337 -3.37 -4.70 -4.50
C ILE A 337 -4.20 -5.77 -3.79
N VAL A 338 -5.34 -5.41 -3.18
CA VAL A 338 -6.25 -6.37 -2.50
C VAL A 338 -7.41 -6.84 -3.37
N ALA A 339 -7.47 -6.44 -4.64
CA ALA A 339 -8.57 -6.75 -5.53
C ALA A 339 -8.09 -7.43 -6.82
N GLU A 340 -8.94 -8.29 -7.37
CA GLU A 340 -8.72 -8.96 -8.66
C GLU A 340 -9.06 -8.01 -9.82
N ASP A 341 -8.47 -8.24 -11.00
CA ASP A 341 -8.88 -7.60 -12.27
C ASP A 341 -8.88 -6.06 -12.29
N GLN A 342 -7.91 -5.41 -11.63
CA GLN A 342 -7.82 -3.94 -11.62
C GLN A 342 -7.08 -3.39 -12.85
N PRO A 343 -7.42 -2.17 -13.34
CA PRO A 343 -6.80 -1.58 -14.53
C PRO A 343 -5.43 -0.95 -14.23
N HIS A 344 -4.57 -1.71 -13.56
CA HIS A 344 -3.23 -1.30 -13.14
C HIS A 344 -2.24 -2.46 -13.33
N ILE A 345 -0.94 -2.15 -13.25
CA ILE A 345 0.15 -3.13 -13.22
C ILE A 345 0.51 -3.41 -11.77
N TYR A 346 0.04 -4.54 -11.25
CA TYR A 346 0.19 -4.90 -9.84
C TYR A 346 0.19 -6.42 -9.63
N THR A 347 0.67 -6.83 -8.45
CA THR A 347 0.62 -8.21 -7.99
C THR A 347 -0.41 -8.24 -6.88
N GLU A 348 -1.46 -9.04 -7.05
CA GLU A 348 -2.51 -9.16 -6.05
C GLU A 348 -2.00 -9.85 -4.78
N MET A 349 -2.47 -9.38 -3.62
CA MET A 349 -2.28 -10.00 -2.32
C MET A 349 -3.35 -11.06 -2.08
N VAL A 350 -3.08 -12.27 -2.57
CA VAL A 350 -3.96 -13.42 -2.37
C VAL A 350 -3.57 -14.16 -1.09
N PRO A 351 -4.50 -14.36 -0.14
CA PRO A 351 -4.22 -15.15 1.06
C PRO A 351 -3.73 -16.55 0.72
N LYS A 352 -2.61 -16.95 1.33
CA LYS A 352 -2.05 -18.28 1.15
C LYS A 352 -3.02 -19.32 1.70
N LYS A 353 -3.61 -20.13 0.83
CA LYS A 353 -4.55 -21.21 1.20
C LYS A 353 -3.85 -22.44 1.82
N ALA A 354 -2.52 -22.46 1.87
CA ALA A 354 -1.77 -23.60 2.36
C ALA A 354 -1.97 -23.78 3.87
N GLY A 355 -2.76 -24.79 4.24
CA GLY A 355 -2.96 -25.21 5.63
C GLY A 355 -4.07 -24.48 6.39
N TYR A 356 -4.73 -23.47 5.82
CA TYR A 356 -5.75 -22.68 6.51
C TYR A 356 -7.03 -22.50 5.68
N ILE A 357 -8.18 -22.55 6.36
CA ILE A 357 -9.43 -22.00 5.83
C ILE A 357 -9.44 -20.52 6.19
N THR A 358 -9.59 -19.66 5.19
CA THR A 358 -9.71 -18.22 5.38
C THR A 358 -11.17 -17.79 5.23
N PHE A 359 -11.57 -16.84 6.06
CA PHE A 359 -12.87 -16.17 6.02
C PHE A 359 -12.68 -14.70 5.61
N ASN A 360 -13.79 -14.02 5.28
CA ASN A 360 -13.76 -12.65 4.78
C ASN A 360 -13.36 -11.65 5.88
N GLY A 361 -12.06 -11.36 6.00
CA GLY A 361 -11.54 -10.17 6.66
C GLY A 361 -11.60 -8.96 5.73
N ARG A 362 -12.44 -7.98 6.04
CA ARG A 362 -12.67 -6.80 5.18
C ARG A 362 -12.16 -5.48 5.76
N GLN A 363 -11.80 -5.49 7.04
CA GLN A 363 -11.32 -4.29 7.72
C GLN A 363 -9.81 -4.16 7.60
N HIS A 364 -9.33 -2.93 7.70
CA HIS A 364 -7.92 -2.64 7.72
C HIS A 364 -7.66 -1.39 8.54
N GLN A 365 -6.42 -1.25 8.99
CA GLN A 365 -5.94 -0.10 9.72
C GLN A 365 -4.55 0.29 9.21
N TRP A 366 -4.15 1.50 9.58
CA TRP A 366 -2.92 2.11 9.14
C TRP A 366 -2.08 2.54 10.32
N GLN A 367 -0.77 2.36 10.20
CA GLN A 367 0.22 2.88 11.13
C GLN A 367 1.22 3.73 10.34
N GLN A 368 1.47 4.95 10.76
CA GLN A 368 2.58 5.72 10.19
C GLN A 368 3.92 5.15 10.64
N LEU A 369 4.86 4.98 9.71
CA LEU A 369 6.25 4.58 9.98
C LEU A 369 7.26 5.70 9.73
N PHE A 370 6.96 6.59 8.78
CA PHE A 370 7.81 7.74 8.43
C PHE A 370 6.95 9.00 8.26
N PRO A 371 7.39 10.18 8.73
CA PRO A 371 8.74 10.51 9.27
C PRO A 371 8.98 10.04 10.70
N GLU A 372 7.92 9.96 11.51
CA GLU A 372 7.96 9.47 12.89
C GLU A 372 6.96 8.33 13.02
N ALA A 373 7.43 7.19 13.57
CA ALA A 373 6.60 6.01 13.71
C ALA A 373 5.57 6.17 14.83
N GLN A 374 4.30 5.88 14.51
CA GLN A 374 3.23 5.80 15.49
C GLN A 374 3.28 4.43 16.20
N LYS A 375 3.02 4.43 17.51
CA LYS A 375 2.88 3.21 18.33
C LYS A 375 1.47 2.59 18.26
N GLY A 376 0.57 3.18 17.47
CA GLY A 376 -0.84 2.83 17.38
C GLY A 376 -1.31 2.78 15.93
N CYS A 377 -2.46 2.15 15.72
CA CYS A 377 -3.12 2.06 14.42
C CYS A 377 -4.37 2.96 14.37
N MET A 378 -4.63 3.50 13.18
CA MET A 378 -5.75 4.40 12.91
C MET A 378 -6.46 4.04 11.61
N GLY A 379 -7.72 4.45 11.49
CA GLY A 379 -8.38 4.56 10.19
C GLY A 379 -8.10 5.94 9.59
N PHE A 380 -7.79 6.02 8.30
CA PHE A 380 -7.66 7.29 7.62
C PHE A 380 -8.96 8.09 7.66
N GLY A 381 -8.84 9.41 7.84
CA GLY A 381 -9.99 10.31 7.94
C GLY A 381 -10.91 10.07 9.15
N SER A 382 -10.49 9.28 10.14
CA SER A 382 -11.22 9.09 11.40
C SER A 382 -11.24 10.34 12.28
N THR A 383 -10.28 11.25 12.09
CA THR A 383 -10.23 12.55 12.78
C THR A 383 -9.88 13.67 11.80
N ASN A 384 -10.42 14.86 12.07
CA ASN A 384 -10.10 16.09 11.34
C ASN A 384 -8.91 16.85 11.95
N ALA A 385 -8.34 16.34 13.04
CA ALA A 385 -7.22 16.96 13.72
C ALA A 385 -5.98 16.97 12.82
N SER A 386 -5.24 18.07 12.82
CA SER A 386 -3.94 18.12 12.14
C SER A 386 -2.94 17.24 12.90
N PRO A 387 -2.15 16.42 12.20
CA PRO A 387 -1.11 15.64 12.85
C PRO A 387 -0.07 16.57 13.51
N PRO A 388 0.52 16.17 14.65
CA PRO A 388 1.62 16.87 15.29
C PRO A 388 2.79 17.15 14.32
N THR A 389 3.56 18.21 14.57
CA THR A 389 4.67 18.62 13.68
C THR A 389 5.69 17.52 13.41
N LYS A 390 5.98 16.67 14.41
CA LYS A 390 6.90 15.53 14.28
C LYS A 390 6.39 14.43 13.34
N GLU A 391 5.08 14.37 13.11
CA GLU A 391 4.46 13.41 12.19
C GLU A 391 4.36 13.97 10.76
N ARG A 392 4.84 15.19 10.53
CA ARG A 392 4.86 15.84 9.21
C ARG A 392 6.25 15.76 8.61
N SER A 393 6.32 15.23 7.39
CA SER A 393 7.56 15.13 6.63
C SER A 393 7.85 16.46 5.95
N ILE A 394 9.13 16.82 5.91
CA ILE A 394 9.65 18.00 5.21
C ILE A 394 9.77 17.72 3.71
N SER A 395 10.14 16.50 3.32
CA SER A 395 10.13 16.06 1.92
C SER A 395 8.73 15.78 1.38
N ASN A 396 7.69 15.90 2.22
CA ASN A 396 6.31 15.53 1.90
C ASN A 396 6.19 14.05 1.48
N SER A 397 7.04 13.20 2.03
CA SER A 397 7.09 11.77 1.80
C SER A 397 6.66 11.02 3.06
N TYR A 398 5.96 9.89 2.90
CA TYR A 398 5.38 9.16 4.01
C TYR A 398 5.51 7.65 3.77
N ILE A 399 5.59 6.88 4.85
CA ILE A 399 5.53 5.43 4.78
C ILE A 399 4.46 4.97 5.75
N TRP A 400 3.56 4.15 5.22
CA TRP A 400 2.40 3.60 5.92
C TRP A 400 2.52 2.09 5.99
N ASN A 401 2.23 1.54 7.17
CA ASN A 401 2.07 0.11 7.36
C ASN A 401 0.58 -0.24 7.32
N LEU A 402 0.23 -1.15 6.42
CA LEU A 402 -1.10 -1.71 6.25
C LEU A 402 -1.28 -2.92 7.18
N TRP A 403 -2.23 -2.79 8.09
CA TRP A 403 -2.70 -3.86 8.95
C TRP A 403 -4.03 -4.36 8.41
N GLN A 404 -4.09 -5.60 7.92
CA GLN A 404 -5.30 -6.18 7.33
C GLN A 404 -5.90 -7.21 8.28
N ASP A 405 -7.21 -7.12 8.52
CA ASP A 405 -7.95 -8.11 9.28
C ASP A 405 -7.93 -9.45 8.55
N ARG A 406 -7.49 -10.50 9.25
CA ARG A 406 -7.47 -11.87 8.77
C ARG A 406 -8.27 -12.74 9.73
N ASP A 407 -9.13 -13.56 9.16
CA ASP A 407 -9.97 -14.51 9.88
C ASP A 407 -9.69 -15.91 9.31
N CYS A 408 -9.27 -16.84 10.17
CA CYS A 408 -8.80 -18.14 9.71
C CYS A 408 -8.97 -19.27 10.75
N CYS A 409 -8.88 -20.51 10.25
CA CYS A 409 -8.76 -21.74 11.02
C CYS A 409 -7.69 -22.65 10.41
N LEU A 410 -6.92 -23.35 11.25
CA LEU A 410 -5.98 -24.38 10.78
C LEU A 410 -6.75 -25.59 10.25
N ILE A 411 -6.38 -26.07 9.06
CA ILE A 411 -6.99 -27.24 8.43
C ILE A 411 -6.54 -28.51 9.16
N LYS A 412 -7.50 -29.25 9.73
CA LYS A 412 -7.26 -30.57 10.37
C LYS A 412 -7.84 -31.76 9.59
N GLY A 413 -8.45 -31.51 8.42
CA GLY A 413 -9.11 -32.52 7.59
C GLY A 413 -9.98 -31.88 6.51
N LEU A 414 -11.01 -32.58 6.05
CA LEU A 414 -12.02 -32.03 5.15
C LEU A 414 -12.90 -31.02 5.91
N PHE A 415 -12.94 -29.76 5.47
CA PHE A 415 -13.76 -28.73 6.12
C PHE A 415 -15.25 -29.06 6.00
N LEU A 416 -15.97 -29.01 7.12
CA LEU A 416 -17.41 -29.24 7.18
C LEU A 416 -18.16 -27.90 7.29
N PHE A 417 -17.95 -27.20 8.40
CA PHE A 417 -18.58 -25.91 8.70
C PHE A 417 -17.82 -25.20 9.84
N SER A 418 -18.16 -23.93 10.08
CA SER A 418 -17.69 -23.17 11.25
C SER A 418 -18.87 -22.61 12.04
N ILE A 419 -18.68 -22.49 13.35
CA ILE A 419 -19.63 -21.84 14.27
C ILE A 419 -18.94 -20.60 14.83
N PRO A 420 -19.55 -19.41 14.72
CA PRO A 420 -19.01 -18.18 15.31
C PRO A 420 -19.18 -18.12 16.84
#